data_AF-K7QVP3-F1
#
_entry.id   AF-K7QVP3-F1
#
_cell.length_a   1.000
_cell.length_b   1.000
_cell.length_c   1.000
_cell.angle_alpha   90.00
_cell.angle_beta   90.00
_cell.angle_gamma   90.00
#
_symmetry.space_group_name_H-M   'P 1'
#
loop_
_entity.id
_entity.type
_entity.pdbx_description
1 polymer ?
#
loop_
_entity_poly.entity_id
_entity_poly.type
_entity_poly.pdbx_seq_one_letter_code
_entity_poly.pdbx_strand_id
1 'polypeptide(L)' 'MSTLQVKRVPPELKARLLRQAKAQGVSLSEWVLRALEREVERAEWEERLRGREAVRLGVPAGALLEEAREERWGGSS' A
#
# COMPACT_ATOMS: atom_id res chain seq x y z
N MET A 1 12.58 23.08 6.66
CA MET A 1 11.22 22.57 6.39
C MET A 1 10.82 23.00 4.99
N SER A 2 10.23 22.10 4.21
CA SER A 2 9.71 22.42 2.88
C SER A 2 8.18 22.48 2.93
N THR A 3 7.59 23.40 2.16
CA THR A 3 6.14 23.59 2.12
C THR A 3 5.64 23.30 0.70
N LEU A 4 4.69 22.37 0.58
CA LEU A 4 3.98 22.10 -0.66
C LEU A 4 2.61 22.80 -0.62
N GLN A 5 2.35 23.70 -1.58
CA GLN A 5 1.05 24.36 -1.71
C GLN A 5 0.34 23.86 -2.97
N VAL A 6 -0.80 23.21 -2.78
CA VAL A 6 -1.69 22.80 -3.88
C VAL A 6 -2.74 23.89 -4.10
N LYS A 7 -2.76 24.45 -5.31
CA LYS A 7 -3.73 25.49 -5.72
C LYS A 7 -4.85 24.88 -6.55
N ARG A 8 -6.00 25.57 -6.62
CA ARG A 8 -7.18 25.16 -7.40
C ARG A 8 -7.73 23.78 -7.01
N VAL A 9 -7.75 23.48 -5.70
CA VAL A 9 -8.40 22.27 -5.19
C VAL A 9 -9.92 22.44 -5.31
N PRO A 10 -10.63 21.54 -6.02
CA PRO A 10 -12.09 21.60 -6.10
C PRO A 10 -12.73 21.57 -4.70
N PRO A 11 -13.76 22.40 -4.44
CA PRO A 11 -14.36 22.49 -3.11
C PRO A 11 -14.93 21.14 -2.64
N GLU A 12 -15.45 20.33 -3.55
CA GLU A 12 -15.97 18.98 -3.28
C GLU A 12 -14.86 18.05 -2.81
N LEU A 13 -13.69 18.13 -3.43
CA LEU A 13 -12.52 17.34 -3.03
C LEU A 13 -12.04 17.78 -1.64
N LYS A 14 -11.91 19.09 -1.40
CA LYS A 14 -11.54 19.63 -0.08
C LYS A 14 -12.50 19.14 1.02
N ALA A 15 -13.81 19.16 0.76
CA ALA A 15 -14.80 18.68 1.70
C ALA A 15 -14.65 17.18 2.00
N ARG A 16 -14.37 16.36 0.99
CA ARG A 16 -14.10 14.92 1.17
C ARG A 16 -12.85 14.68 2.02
N LEU A 17 -11.77 15.39 1.74
CA LEU A 17 -10.51 15.29 2.50
C LEU A 17 -10.71 15.66 3.97
N LEU A 18 -11.44 16.76 4.24
CA LEU A 18 -11.78 17.18 5.61
C LEU A 18 -12.59 16.12 6.36
N ARG A 19 -13.56 15.48 5.70
CA ARG A 19 -14.34 14.39 6.32
C ARG A 19 -13.46 13.21 6.71
N GLN A 20 -12.52 12.83 5.84
CA GLN A 20 -11.59 11.72 6.11
C GLN A 20 -10.64 12.04 7.26
N ALA A 21 -10.07 13.25 7.29
CA ALA A 21 -9.22 13.70 8.39
C ALA A 21 -9.97 13.70 9.73
N LYS A 22 -11.21 14.24 9.74
CA LYS A 22 -12.08 14.25 10.94
C LYS A 22 -12.42 12.84 11.42
N ALA A 23 -12.74 11.92 10.50
CA ALA A 23 -13.07 10.54 10.85
C ALA A 23 -11.90 9.81 11.53
N GLN A 24 -10.65 10.24 11.26
CA GLN A 24 -9.44 9.67 11.85
C GLN A 24 -8.89 10.50 13.02
N GLY A 25 -9.55 11.60 13.41
CA GLY A 25 -9.11 12.46 14.51
C GLY A 25 -7.80 13.20 14.26
N VAL A 26 -7.39 13.38 13.00
CA VAL A 26 -6.13 14.04 12.61
C VAL A 26 -6.37 15.35 11.87
N SER A 27 -5.34 16.18 11.75
CA SER A 27 -5.41 17.40 10.94
C SER A 27 -5.51 17.09 9.44
N LEU A 28 -6.07 18.00 8.64
CA LEU A 28 -6.13 17.85 7.19
C LEU A 28 -4.72 17.68 6.58
N SER A 29 -3.77 18.50 7.01
CA SER A 29 -2.39 18.45 6.51
C SER A 29 -1.75 17.09 6.80
N GLU A 30 -1.89 16.59 8.03
CA GLU A 30 -1.37 15.28 8.41
C GLU A 30 -2.03 14.15 7.63
N TRP A 31 -3.35 14.19 7.47
CA TRP A 31 -4.06 13.20 6.67
C TRP A 31 -3.58 13.19 5.21
N VAL A 32 -3.42 14.37 4.61
CA VAL A 32 -2.95 14.51 3.22
C VAL A 32 -1.51 14.01 3.09
N LEU A 33 -0.63 14.32 4.04
CA LEU A 33 0.75 13.83 4.04
C LEU A 33 0.80 12.29 4.08
N ARG A 34 0.08 11.67 5.02
CA ARG A 34 -0.03 10.19 5.08
C ARG A 34 -0.60 9.58 3.80
N ALA A 35 -1.53 10.29 3.15
CA ALA A 35 -2.09 9.84 1.88
C ALA A 35 -1.07 9.91 0.75
N LEU A 36 -0.25 10.96 0.70
CA LEU A 36 0.82 11.13 -0.28
C LEU A 36 1.94 10.10 -0.06
N GLU A 37 2.35 9.85 1.18
CA GLU A 37 3.37 8.83 1.51
C GLU A 37 2.94 7.45 1.01
N ARG A 38 1.72 7.03 1.34
CA ARG A 38 1.15 5.75 0.86
C ARG A 38 1.05 5.68 -0.66
N GLU A 39 0.77 6.79 -1.32
CA GLU A 39 0.69 6.85 -2.78
C GLU A 39 2.05 6.63 -3.43
N VAL A 40 3.08 7.30 -2.90
CA VAL A 40 4.47 7.16 -3.35
C VAL A 40 4.97 5.74 -3.13
N GLU A 41 4.80 5.20 -1.92
CA GLU A 41 5.20 3.82 -1.61
C GLU A 41 4.55 2.80 -2.54
N ARG A 42 3.25 3.00 -2.84
CA ARG A 42 2.54 2.11 -3.76
C ARG A 42 3.09 2.20 -5.18
N ALA A 43 3.31 3.41 -5.69
CA ALA A 43 3.86 3.62 -7.03
C ALA A 43 5.27 3.00 -7.16
N GLU A 44 6.13 3.20 -6.16
CA GLU A 44 7.48 2.61 -6.11
C GLU A 44 7.44 1.09 -6.04
N TRP A 45 6.49 0.54 -5.28
CA TRP A 45 6.28 -0.91 -5.21
C TRP A 45 5.81 -1.48 -6.55
N GLU A 46 4.86 -0.82 -7.22
CA GLU A 46 4.36 -1.23 -8.54
C GLU A 46 5.47 -1.21 -9.60
N GLU A 47 6.33 -0.19 -9.57
CA GLU A 47 7.46 -0.09 -10.50
C GLU A 47 8.47 -1.23 -10.27
N ARG A 48 8.81 -1.50 -9.01
CA ARG A 48 9.65 -2.64 -8.64
C ARG A 48 9.05 -3.98 -9.06
N LEU A 49 7.72 -4.13 -8.93
CA LEU A 49 7.03 -5.34 -9.34
C LEU A 49 7.10 -5.53 -10.86
N ARG A 50 6.89 -4.45 -11.63
CA ARG A 50 6.96 -4.49 -13.11
C ARG A 50 8.35 -4.83 -13.61
N GLY A 51 9.40 -4.35 -12.94
CA GLY A 51 10.79 -4.67 -13.28
C GLY A 51 11.24 -6.09 -12.90
N ARG A 52 10.41 -6.85 -12.19
CA ARG A 52 10.77 -8.19 -11.73
C ARG A 52 10.47 -9.23 -12.81
N GLU A 53 11.44 -10.10 -13.11
CA GLU A 53 11.18 -11.25 -13.97
C GLU A 53 10.14 -12.17 -13.33
N ALA A 54 9.20 -12.66 -14.14
CA ALA A 54 8.18 -13.58 -13.66
C ALA A 54 8.84 -14.86 -13.13
N VAL A 55 8.62 -15.17 -11.85
CA VAL A 55 9.15 -16.37 -11.24
C VAL A 55 8.48 -17.59 -11.87
N ARG A 56 9.26 -18.40 -12.59
CA ARG A 56 8.81 -19.70 -13.08
C ARG A 56 8.96 -20.71 -11.96
N LEU A 57 7.84 -21.10 -11.36
CA LEU A 57 7.82 -22.03 -10.23
C LEU A 57 8.26 -23.46 -10.61
N GLY A 58 8.25 -23.81 -11.89
CA GLY A 58 8.60 -25.17 -12.37
C GLY A 58 7.58 -26.25 -12.00
N VAL A 59 6.75 -25.99 -10.99
CA VAL A 59 5.65 -26.82 -10.51
C VAL A 59 4.42 -25.94 -10.26
N PRO A 60 3.19 -26.51 -10.21
CA PRO A 60 1.99 -25.76 -9.86
C PRO A 60 2.12 -25.14 -8.47
N ALA A 61 1.75 -23.86 -8.34
CA ALA A 61 1.81 -23.14 -7.06
C ALA A 61 1.03 -23.84 -5.93
N GLY A 62 -0.04 -24.55 -6.26
CA GLY A 62 -0.83 -25.34 -5.30
C GLY A 62 -0.03 -26.46 -4.63
N ALA A 63 0.85 -27.14 -5.38
CA ALA A 63 1.69 -28.21 -4.81
C ALA A 63 2.67 -27.65 -3.76
N LEU A 64 3.28 -26.49 -4.05
CA LEU A 64 4.19 -25.81 -3.12
C LEU A 64 3.48 -25.29 -1.86
N LEU A 65 2.22 -24.86 -1.97
CA LEU A 65 1.44 -24.40 -0.83
C LEU A 65 1.05 -25.54 0.11
N GLU A 66 0.76 -26.72 -0.42
CA GLU A 66 0.48 -27.91 0.39
C GLU A 66 1.76 -28.39 1.11
N GLU A 67 2.90 -28.47 0.40
CA GLU A 67 4.21 -28.79 1.01
C GLU A 67 4.58 -27.84 2.16
N ALA A 68 4.44 -26.51 1.96
CA ALA A 68 4.75 -25.53 3.00
C ALA A 68 3.78 -25.60 4.21
N ARG A 69 2.54 -26.05 4.00
CA ARG A 69 1.56 -26.29 5.08
C ARG A 69 1.94 -27.52 5.88
N GLU A 70 2.37 -28.59 5.21
CA GLU A 70 2.85 -29.81 5.85
C GLU A 70 4.11 -29.56 6.68
N GLU A 71 5.08 -28.78 6.16
CA GLU A 71 6.29 -28.39 6.91
C GLU A 71 5.99 -27.55 8.16
N ARG A 72 5.03 -26.63 8.08
CA ARG A 72 4.62 -25.81 9.24
C ARG A 72 3.93 -26.63 10.33
N TRP A 73 3.24 -27.71 9.98
CA TRP A 73 2.61 -28.64 10.93
C TRP A 73 3.53 -29.79 11.38
N GLY A 74 4.62 -30.06 10.66
CA GLY A 74 5.62 -31.09 11.00
C GLY A 74 6.62 -30.69 12.09
N GLY A 75 6.65 -29.41 12.50
CA GLY A 75 7.57 -28.89 13.53
C GLY A 75 7.09 -29.02 14.98
N SER A 76 6.06 -29.84 15.25
CA SER A 76 5.58 -30.12 16.61
C SER A 76 5.40 -31.63 16.79
N SER A 77 6.50 -32.32 17.05
CA SER A 77 6.54 -33.66 17.66
C SER A 77 7.83 -33.81 18.44
#